data_AF-A0A9E3VNX0-F1
#
_entry.id   AF-A0A9E3VNX0-F1
#
_cell.length_a   1.000
_cell.length_b   1.000
_cell.length_c   1.000
_cell.angle_alpha   90.00
_cell.angle_beta   90.00
_cell.angle_gamma   90.00
#
_symmetry.space_group_name_H-M   'P 1'
#
loop_
_entity.id
_entity.type
_entity.pdbx_description
1 polymer ?
#
loop_
_entity_poly.entity_id
_entity_poly.type
_entity_poly.pdbx_seq_one_letter_code
_entity_poly.pdbx_strand_id
1 'polypeptide(L)'
;MNSDEINILITDVDTLLKYNFVKRFSEYKNSNNVDNVELDIHSPEVIFNILEKTLESFKKQFNTNRFIILPPHYSYNGDQYNIVTDWSNVKQRIESNIYDSALANLVKRVAFYSIDFSFESSSDLHIQKSILDDNVRKTNHLIQELIDTIKSSQKNINLLSEKQTEYDKFIQEAKNTLEEVKENKNRSQKFLDDINIYNIEATRITSDMKNIQTQLDELLDEFDEELKQRTISLQNTQSLIDEKQEKIQTQEELMKKSNASLTDARLDYQELFEAFQQKKTDIENLLNFAVGTSLSTKYEKQSEKYSQHIFYWMGGIIVMMIITVYFISMFVQQGNEVITQQIELLKNGKTILIEPWQILLYTSLKSLPFIVILVFIIKQFSNTIKIRDEYGFKSSIALTMEQHSKMIHPQNDNLNSVNERNEILKSALVEIYRNPVEENSQQATDNLKIITNTLRELPESIKSIINR
;
A
#
# COMPACT_ATOMS: atom_id res chain seq x y z
N MET A 1 -33.86 -133.68 -73.03
CA MET A 1 -32.39 -133.53 -72.98
C MET A 1 -31.73 -134.88 -73.22
N ASN A 2 -30.50 -134.93 -73.75
CA ASN A 2 -29.72 -136.18 -73.78
C ASN A 2 -29.10 -136.47 -72.39
N SER A 3 -28.60 -137.69 -72.15
CA SER A 3 -28.07 -138.07 -70.82
C SER A 3 -26.83 -137.27 -70.41
N ASP A 4 -26.02 -136.82 -71.37
CA ASP A 4 -24.82 -136.04 -71.10
C ASP A 4 -25.16 -134.61 -70.65
N GLU A 5 -26.13 -133.98 -71.32
CA GLU A 5 -26.70 -132.66 -70.96
C GLU A 5 -27.30 -132.67 -69.56
N ILE A 6 -28.03 -133.72 -69.21
CA ILE A 6 -28.62 -133.90 -67.86
C ILE A 6 -27.50 -133.98 -66.81
N ASN A 7 -26.45 -134.77 -67.07
CA ASN A 7 -25.35 -134.93 -66.13
C ASN A 7 -24.56 -133.63 -65.94
N ILE A 8 -24.34 -132.86 -67.00
CA ILE A 8 -23.70 -131.53 -66.93
C ILE A 8 -24.54 -130.59 -66.06
N LEU A 9 -25.85 -130.53 -66.33
CA LEU A 9 -26.77 -129.65 -65.62
C LEU A 9 -26.91 -130.00 -64.13
N ILE A 10 -26.99 -131.30 -63.79
CA ILE A 10 -26.98 -131.76 -62.39
C ILE A 10 -25.66 -131.37 -61.72
N THR A 11 -24.53 -131.61 -62.39
CA THR A 11 -23.19 -131.32 -61.85
C THR A 11 -23.01 -129.82 -61.59
N ASP A 12 -23.46 -128.97 -62.51
CA ASP A 12 -23.33 -127.52 -62.40
C ASP A 12 -24.22 -126.96 -61.28
N VAL A 13 -25.47 -127.41 -61.16
CA VAL A 13 -26.38 -127.01 -60.08
C VAL A 13 -25.90 -127.52 -58.71
N ASP A 14 -25.42 -128.77 -58.61
CA ASP A 14 -24.88 -129.31 -57.36
C ASP A 14 -23.57 -128.62 -56.93
N THR A 15 -22.75 -128.18 -57.89
CA THR A 15 -21.55 -127.39 -57.61
C THR A 15 -21.94 -126.01 -57.08
N LEU A 16 -22.92 -125.37 -57.71
CA LEU A 16 -23.40 -124.05 -57.31
C LEU A 16 -24.06 -124.05 -55.93
N LEU A 17 -24.82 -125.08 -55.58
CA LEU A 17 -25.44 -125.24 -54.25
C LEU A 17 -24.44 -125.32 -53.09
N LYS A 18 -23.17 -125.63 -53.35
CA LYS A 18 -22.11 -125.65 -52.33
C LYS A 18 -21.53 -124.25 -52.07
N TYR A 19 -21.82 -123.27 -52.91
CA TYR A 19 -21.31 -121.91 -52.73
C TYR A 19 -22.18 -121.11 -51.76
N ASN A 20 -21.52 -120.36 -50.87
CA ASN A 20 -22.16 -119.30 -50.12
C ASN A 20 -22.04 -117.99 -50.92
N PHE A 21 -23.10 -117.66 -51.68
CA PHE A 21 -23.11 -116.53 -52.62
C PHE A 21 -22.94 -115.18 -51.91
N VAL A 22 -23.54 -115.01 -50.73
CA VAL A 22 -23.44 -113.80 -49.90
C VAL A 22 -22.00 -113.57 -49.46
N LYS A 23 -21.33 -114.62 -48.97
CA LYS A 23 -19.92 -114.55 -48.56
C LYS A 23 -19.01 -114.19 -49.74
N ARG A 24 -19.13 -114.87 -50.89
CA ARG A 24 -18.30 -114.56 -52.07
C ARG A 24 -18.52 -113.16 -52.62
N PHE A 25 -19.76 -112.68 -52.62
CA PHE A 25 -20.05 -111.31 -53.05
C PHE A 25 -19.46 -110.26 -52.11
N SER A 26 -19.49 -110.51 -50.79
CA SER A 26 -18.82 -109.64 -49.81
C SER A 26 -17.30 -109.60 -49.99
N GLU A 27 -16.68 -110.73 -50.33
CA GLU A 27 -15.24 -110.81 -50.65
C GLU A 27 -14.90 -110.01 -51.92
N TYR A 28 -15.73 -110.10 -52.96
CA TYR A 28 -15.59 -109.29 -54.18
C TYR A 28 -15.76 -107.79 -53.93
N LYS A 29 -16.76 -107.39 -53.13
CA LYS A 29 -16.98 -105.97 -52.78
C LYS A 29 -15.75 -105.37 -52.11
N ASN A 30 -15.17 -106.11 -51.16
CA ASN A 30 -13.99 -105.69 -50.42
C ASN A 30 -12.71 -105.67 -51.28
N SER A 31 -12.54 -106.62 -52.23
CA SER A 31 -11.35 -106.67 -53.07
C SER A 31 -11.31 -105.58 -54.15
N ASN A 32 -12.48 -105.14 -54.63
CA ASN A 32 -12.58 -104.20 -55.76
C ASN A 32 -12.99 -102.78 -55.35
N ASN A 33 -13.18 -102.52 -54.05
CA ASN A 33 -13.44 -101.18 -53.49
C ASN A 33 -14.65 -100.48 -54.15
N VAL A 34 -15.73 -101.24 -54.38
CA VAL A 34 -16.95 -100.75 -55.02
C VAL A 34 -18.08 -100.70 -54.01
N ASP A 35 -18.44 -99.50 -53.55
CA ASP A 35 -19.47 -99.34 -52.51
C ASP A 35 -20.90 -99.58 -53.01
N ASN A 36 -21.15 -99.36 -54.31
CA ASN A 36 -22.43 -99.57 -54.99
C ASN A 36 -22.26 -100.44 -56.24
N VAL A 37 -22.35 -101.77 -56.08
CA VAL A 37 -22.50 -102.69 -57.21
C VAL A 37 -23.99 -102.99 -57.36
N GLU A 38 -24.64 -102.40 -58.35
CA GLU A 38 -26.00 -102.78 -58.74
C GLU A 38 -25.92 -103.88 -59.80
N LEU A 39 -26.48 -105.06 -59.47
CA LEU A 39 -26.62 -106.16 -60.42
C LEU A 39 -27.94 -105.96 -61.16
N ASP A 40 -27.90 -105.10 -62.18
CA ASP A 40 -29.10 -104.60 -62.89
C ASP A 40 -30.00 -103.74 -61.96
N ILE A 41 -31.27 -103.49 -62.29
CA ILE A 41 -32.24 -102.70 -61.49
C ILE A 41 -32.51 -103.27 -60.08
N HIS A 42 -31.84 -104.37 -59.68
CA HIS A 42 -32.07 -105.05 -58.41
C HIS A 42 -30.80 -105.12 -57.58
N SER A 43 -30.96 -105.13 -56.25
CA SER A 43 -29.84 -105.32 -55.35
C SER A 43 -29.24 -106.72 -55.51
N PRO A 44 -27.93 -106.90 -55.30
CA PRO A 44 -27.27 -108.19 -55.38
C PRO A 44 -27.90 -109.28 -54.50
N GLU A 45 -28.39 -108.89 -53.32
CA GLU A 45 -29.09 -109.78 -52.39
C GLU A 45 -30.36 -110.38 -52.99
N VAL A 46 -31.13 -109.58 -53.75
CA VAL A 46 -32.34 -110.05 -54.44
C VAL A 46 -31.97 -111.06 -55.53
N ILE A 47 -30.93 -110.77 -56.32
CA ILE A 47 -30.47 -111.67 -57.39
C ILE A 47 -29.96 -113.00 -56.82
N PHE A 48 -29.19 -112.99 -55.73
CA PHE A 48 -28.71 -114.23 -55.11
C PHE A 48 -29.83 -115.04 -54.45
N ASN A 49 -30.81 -114.38 -53.83
CA ASN A 49 -31.97 -115.07 -53.29
C ASN A 49 -32.78 -115.76 -54.41
N ILE A 50 -32.95 -115.11 -55.56
CA ILE A 50 -33.59 -115.73 -56.74
C ILE A 50 -32.77 -116.93 -57.22
N LEU A 51 -31.44 -116.79 -57.32
CA LEU A 51 -30.55 -117.86 -57.73
C LEU A 51 -30.63 -119.07 -56.77
N GLU A 52 -30.59 -118.85 -55.47
CA GLU A 52 -30.67 -119.89 -54.45
C GLU A 52 -31.99 -120.65 -54.53
N LYS A 53 -33.12 -119.93 -54.58
CA LYS A 53 -34.45 -120.54 -54.77
C LYS A 53 -34.52 -121.35 -56.07
N THR A 54 -33.95 -120.81 -57.14
CA THR A 54 -33.96 -121.48 -58.45
C THR A 54 -33.13 -122.77 -58.39
N LEU A 55 -31.93 -122.74 -57.77
CA LEU A 55 -31.09 -123.92 -57.55
C LEU A 55 -31.81 -125.01 -56.74
N GLU A 56 -32.50 -124.63 -55.67
CA GLU A 56 -33.30 -125.57 -54.87
C GLU A 56 -34.45 -126.18 -55.67
N SER A 57 -35.15 -125.38 -56.48
CA SER A 57 -36.22 -125.86 -57.35
C SER A 57 -35.70 -126.85 -58.40
N PHE A 58 -34.57 -126.56 -59.04
CA PHE A 58 -33.92 -127.49 -59.97
C PHE A 58 -33.49 -128.79 -59.26
N LYS A 59 -32.90 -128.70 -58.07
CA LYS A 59 -32.51 -129.89 -57.28
C LYS A 59 -33.71 -130.77 -56.93
N LYS A 60 -34.82 -130.17 -56.49
CA LYS A 60 -36.07 -130.90 -56.22
C LYS A 60 -36.56 -131.60 -57.49
N GLN A 61 -36.48 -130.92 -58.63
CA GLN A 61 -36.95 -131.45 -59.89
C GLN A 61 -36.07 -132.60 -60.44
N PHE A 62 -34.75 -132.57 -60.25
CA PHE A 62 -33.84 -133.67 -60.66
C PHE A 62 -34.27 -135.05 -60.10
N ASN A 63 -34.87 -135.07 -58.91
CA ASN A 63 -35.36 -136.28 -58.27
C ASN A 63 -36.72 -136.75 -58.79
N THR A 64 -37.32 -136.05 -59.76
CA THR A 64 -38.60 -136.39 -60.36
C THR A 64 -38.42 -136.97 -61.76
N ASN A 65 -39.25 -137.96 -62.12
CA ASN A 65 -39.27 -138.52 -63.49
C ASN A 65 -39.63 -137.49 -64.58
N ARG A 66 -40.12 -136.30 -64.19
CA ARG A 66 -40.48 -135.20 -65.09
C ARG A 66 -39.28 -134.42 -65.59
N PHE A 67 -38.11 -134.54 -64.95
CA PHE A 67 -36.93 -133.80 -65.39
C PHE A 67 -36.40 -134.27 -66.76
N ILE A 68 -36.50 -135.57 -67.03
CA ILE A 68 -35.99 -136.19 -68.27
C ILE A 68 -36.70 -135.63 -69.53
N ILE A 69 -37.97 -135.25 -69.40
CA ILE A 69 -38.81 -134.76 -70.50
C ILE A 69 -38.69 -133.25 -70.75
N LEU A 70 -37.88 -132.53 -69.96
CA LEU A 70 -37.72 -131.10 -70.13
C LEU A 70 -36.89 -130.77 -71.39
N PRO A 71 -37.28 -129.72 -72.14
CA PRO A 71 -36.57 -129.33 -73.34
C PRO A 71 -35.25 -128.61 -72.97
N PRO A 72 -34.10 -128.96 -73.59
CA PRO A 72 -32.84 -128.23 -73.39
C PRO A 72 -32.91 -126.79 -73.90
N HIS A 73 -33.75 -126.56 -74.90
CA HIS A 73 -33.95 -125.25 -75.52
C HIS A 73 -35.24 -124.61 -75.06
N TYR A 74 -35.21 -123.30 -74.83
CA TYR A 74 -36.38 -122.52 -74.41
C TYR A 74 -36.32 -121.11 -75.01
N SER A 75 -37.47 -120.45 -75.08
CA SER A 75 -37.60 -119.08 -75.56
C SER A 75 -37.66 -118.12 -74.37
N TYR A 76 -36.85 -117.07 -74.39
CA TYR A 76 -36.93 -115.97 -73.43
C TYR A 76 -36.87 -114.65 -74.18
N ASN A 77 -37.86 -113.78 -73.99
CA ASN A 77 -37.98 -112.50 -74.71
C ASN A 77 -37.87 -112.60 -76.25
N GLY A 78 -38.25 -113.75 -76.83
CA GLY A 78 -38.24 -113.99 -78.28
C GLY A 78 -36.98 -114.64 -78.84
N ASP A 79 -35.91 -114.75 -78.05
CA ASP A 79 -34.66 -115.41 -78.44
C ASP A 79 -34.59 -116.86 -77.92
N GLN A 80 -33.87 -117.72 -78.64
CA GLN A 80 -33.67 -119.13 -78.28
C GLN A 80 -32.42 -119.28 -77.40
N TYR A 81 -32.59 -119.90 -76.23
CA TYR A 81 -31.53 -120.17 -75.27
C TYR A 81 -31.43 -121.66 -74.96
N ASN A 82 -30.32 -122.06 -74.34
CA ASN A 82 -30.09 -123.43 -73.88
C ASN A 82 -29.82 -123.42 -72.37
N ILE A 83 -30.64 -124.15 -71.62
CA ILE A 83 -30.61 -124.14 -70.14
C ILE A 83 -29.31 -124.74 -69.58
N VAL A 84 -28.72 -125.71 -70.28
CA VAL A 84 -27.42 -126.30 -69.90
C VAL A 84 -26.33 -125.25 -70.06
N THR A 85 -26.29 -124.56 -71.20
CA THR A 85 -25.34 -123.47 -71.45
C THR A 85 -25.52 -122.31 -70.47
N ASP A 86 -26.76 -121.95 -70.14
CA ASP A 86 -27.02 -120.88 -69.18
C ASP A 86 -26.53 -121.22 -67.77
N TRP A 87 -26.75 -122.44 -67.29
CA TRP A 87 -26.21 -122.88 -65.99
C TRP A 87 -24.69 -122.96 -65.97
N SER A 88 -24.06 -123.46 -67.03
CA SER A 88 -22.60 -123.46 -67.15
C SER A 88 -22.04 -122.03 -67.15
N ASN A 89 -22.72 -121.08 -67.80
CA ASN A 89 -22.34 -119.66 -67.80
C ASN A 89 -22.53 -119.00 -66.43
N VAL A 90 -23.61 -119.31 -65.71
CA VAL A 90 -23.82 -118.85 -64.32
C VAL A 90 -22.67 -119.37 -63.45
N LYS A 91 -22.36 -120.66 -63.54
CA LYS A 91 -21.25 -121.28 -62.81
C LYS A 91 -19.92 -120.63 -63.10
N GLN A 92 -19.55 -120.50 -64.38
CA GLN A 92 -18.27 -119.90 -64.79
C GLN A 92 -18.12 -118.48 -64.24
N ARG A 93 -19.17 -117.67 -64.30
CA ARG A 93 -19.14 -116.27 -63.83
C ARG A 93 -18.99 -116.19 -62.31
N ILE A 94 -19.70 -117.04 -61.56
CA ILE A 94 -19.58 -117.11 -60.10
C ILE A 94 -18.21 -117.66 -59.67
N GLU A 95 -17.65 -118.62 -60.41
CA GLU A 95 -16.31 -119.16 -60.15
C GLU A 95 -15.21 -118.14 -60.44
N SER A 96 -15.41 -117.32 -61.48
CA SER A 96 -14.49 -116.26 -61.88
C SER A 96 -14.69 -114.94 -61.10
N ASN A 97 -15.60 -114.91 -60.11
CA ASN A 97 -15.99 -113.71 -59.34
C ASN A 97 -16.42 -112.51 -60.22
N ILE A 98 -17.14 -112.77 -61.30
CA ILE A 98 -17.68 -111.73 -62.20
C ILE A 98 -19.15 -111.50 -61.87
N TYR A 99 -19.43 -110.36 -61.22
CA TYR A 99 -20.76 -109.95 -60.79
C TYR A 99 -21.21 -108.72 -61.59
N ASP A 100 -21.77 -108.95 -62.78
CA ASP A 100 -22.26 -107.93 -63.71
C ASP A 100 -23.75 -108.10 -64.05
N SER A 101 -24.30 -107.16 -64.81
CA SER A 101 -25.69 -107.24 -65.31
C SER A 101 -25.95 -108.48 -66.18
N ALA A 102 -24.91 -109.06 -66.80
CA ALA A 102 -25.03 -110.30 -67.56
C ALA A 102 -25.29 -111.50 -66.64
N LEU A 103 -24.68 -111.56 -65.45
CA LEU A 103 -25.03 -112.55 -64.42
C LEU A 103 -26.49 -112.37 -63.97
N ALA A 104 -26.93 -111.14 -63.70
CA ALA A 104 -28.32 -110.87 -63.31
C ALA A 104 -29.32 -111.36 -64.37
N ASN A 105 -29.04 -111.09 -65.65
CA ASN A 105 -29.87 -111.58 -66.76
C ASN A 105 -29.85 -113.11 -66.89
N LEU A 106 -28.69 -113.75 -66.72
CA LEU A 106 -28.58 -115.22 -66.70
C LEU A 106 -29.43 -115.82 -65.56
N VAL A 107 -29.36 -115.26 -64.36
CA VAL A 107 -30.18 -115.70 -63.20
C VAL A 107 -31.68 -115.55 -63.49
N LYS A 108 -32.10 -114.41 -64.05
CA LYS A 108 -33.49 -114.18 -64.47
C LYS A 108 -33.95 -115.20 -65.51
N ARG A 109 -33.09 -115.54 -66.47
CA ARG A 109 -33.38 -116.53 -67.53
C ARG A 109 -33.56 -117.95 -66.97
N VAL A 110 -32.66 -118.42 -66.12
CA VAL A 110 -32.80 -119.75 -65.50
C VAL A 110 -33.98 -119.82 -64.52
N ALA A 111 -34.27 -118.72 -63.82
CA ALA A 111 -35.45 -118.61 -62.96
C ALA A 111 -36.73 -118.65 -63.79
N PHE A 112 -36.78 -117.92 -64.92
CA PHE A 112 -37.90 -117.96 -65.85
C PHE A 112 -38.17 -119.38 -66.34
N TYR A 113 -37.12 -120.11 -66.74
CA TYR A 113 -37.26 -121.53 -67.13
C TYR A 113 -37.92 -122.37 -66.03
N SER A 114 -37.54 -122.19 -64.76
CA SER A 114 -38.14 -122.94 -63.65
C SER A 114 -39.63 -122.64 -63.44
N ILE A 115 -40.05 -121.41 -63.74
CA ILE A 115 -41.45 -120.96 -63.63
C ILE A 115 -42.26 -121.48 -64.81
N ASP A 116 -41.75 -121.33 -66.04
CA ASP A 116 -42.45 -121.68 -67.28
C ASP A 116 -42.76 -123.19 -67.36
N PHE A 117 -41.86 -124.02 -66.82
CA PHE A 117 -42.05 -125.46 -66.69
C PHE A 117 -42.64 -125.89 -65.33
N SER A 118 -43.15 -124.92 -64.56
CA SER A 118 -43.94 -125.11 -63.33
C SER A 118 -43.28 -126.04 -62.32
N PHE A 119 -42.09 -125.67 -61.83
CA PHE A 119 -41.39 -126.40 -60.77
C PHE A 119 -42.02 -126.21 -59.38
N GLU A 120 -43.05 -125.37 -59.24
CA GLU A 120 -43.79 -125.12 -58.00
C GLU A 120 -45.14 -125.87 -57.94
N SER A 121 -45.41 -126.48 -56.78
CA SER A 121 -46.63 -127.23 -56.47
C SER A 121 -47.80 -126.29 -56.13
N SER A 122 -48.99 -126.52 -56.69
CA SER A 122 -50.21 -125.71 -56.54
C SER A 122 -50.80 -125.61 -55.12
N SER A 123 -50.12 -126.16 -54.11
CA SER A 123 -50.45 -126.05 -52.68
C SER A 123 -49.99 -124.75 -52.01
N ASP A 124 -49.07 -123.98 -52.62
CA ASP A 124 -48.45 -122.80 -51.98
C ASP A 124 -49.24 -121.48 -52.19
N LEU A 125 -50.23 -121.45 -53.08
CA LEU A 125 -50.99 -120.25 -53.45
C LEU A 125 -51.95 -119.75 -52.35
N HIS A 126 -52.46 -120.62 -51.48
CA HIS A 126 -53.42 -120.22 -50.44
C HIS A 126 -52.75 -119.62 -49.20
N ILE A 127 -51.56 -120.10 -48.84
CA ILE A 127 -50.72 -119.55 -47.77
C ILE A 127 -50.21 -118.16 -48.16
N GLN A 128 -49.86 -117.95 -49.44
CA GLN A 128 -49.38 -116.65 -49.95
C GLN A 128 -50.44 -115.54 -49.85
N LYS A 129 -51.73 -115.82 -50.07
CA LYS A 129 -52.78 -114.78 -49.95
C LYS A 129 -52.98 -114.29 -48.51
N SER A 130 -53.00 -115.21 -47.54
CA SER A 130 -53.07 -114.85 -46.12
C SER A 130 -51.85 -114.05 -45.65
N ILE A 131 -50.66 -114.41 -46.13
CA ILE A 131 -49.42 -113.67 -45.85
C ILE A 131 -49.45 -112.29 -46.51
N LEU A 132 -50.00 -112.19 -47.72
CA LEU A 132 -50.14 -110.92 -48.45
C LEU A 132 -51.08 -109.95 -47.72
N ASP A 133 -52.25 -110.41 -47.26
CA ASP A 133 -53.21 -109.57 -46.53
C ASP A 133 -52.63 -109.09 -45.17
N ASP A 134 -51.90 -109.94 -44.45
CA ASP A 134 -51.22 -109.56 -43.20
C ASP A 134 -50.06 -108.58 -43.45
N ASN A 135 -49.31 -108.77 -44.53
CA ASN A 135 -48.27 -107.83 -44.96
C ASN A 135 -48.85 -106.48 -45.39
N VAL A 136 -50.00 -106.45 -46.09
CA VAL A 136 -50.69 -105.21 -46.44
C VAL A 136 -51.17 -104.47 -45.19
N ARG A 137 -51.71 -105.19 -44.20
CA ARG A 137 -52.11 -104.60 -42.91
C ARG A 137 -50.92 -104.01 -42.16
N LYS A 138 -49.81 -104.74 -42.06
CA LYS A 138 -48.56 -104.27 -41.45
C LYS A 138 -47.99 -103.05 -42.18
N THR A 139 -48.01 -103.08 -43.51
CA THR A 139 -47.56 -101.95 -44.36
C THR A 139 -48.42 -100.72 -44.12
N ASN A 140 -49.75 -100.86 -44.08
CA ASN A 140 -50.65 -99.73 -43.80
C ASN A 140 -50.45 -99.16 -42.39
N HIS A 141 -50.18 -100.00 -41.39
CA HIS A 141 -49.83 -99.53 -40.05
C HIS A 141 -48.52 -98.74 -40.04
N LEU A 142 -47.48 -99.26 -40.69
CA LEU A 142 -46.19 -98.57 -40.83
C LEU A 142 -46.35 -97.24 -41.58
N ILE A 143 -47.17 -97.19 -42.63
CA ILE A 143 -47.48 -95.93 -43.35
C ILE A 143 -48.13 -94.91 -42.41
N GLN A 144 -49.08 -95.32 -41.56
CA GLN A 144 -49.71 -94.40 -40.60
C GLN A 144 -48.74 -93.90 -39.54
N GLU A 145 -47.89 -94.77 -39.00
CA GLU A 145 -46.84 -94.38 -38.05
C GLU A 145 -45.85 -93.39 -38.69
N LEU A 146 -45.51 -93.57 -39.97
CA LEU A 146 -44.70 -92.63 -40.74
C LEU A 146 -45.41 -91.28 -40.92
N ILE A 147 -46.70 -91.28 -41.24
CA ILE A 147 -47.51 -90.06 -41.39
C ILE A 147 -47.55 -89.28 -40.06
N ASP A 148 -47.78 -89.96 -38.94
CA ASP A 148 -47.83 -89.31 -37.63
C ASP A 148 -46.45 -88.78 -37.21
N THR A 149 -45.39 -89.52 -37.53
CA THR A 149 -44.00 -89.06 -37.34
C THR A 149 -43.73 -87.79 -38.17
N ILE A 150 -44.10 -87.77 -39.46
CA ILE A 150 -43.95 -86.61 -40.33
C ILE A 150 -44.71 -85.39 -39.78
N LYS A 151 -45.96 -85.57 -39.33
CA LYS A 151 -46.75 -84.48 -38.72
C LYS A 151 -46.08 -83.94 -37.46
N SER A 152 -45.58 -84.82 -36.59
CA SER A 152 -44.88 -84.41 -35.37
C SER A 152 -43.59 -83.64 -35.68
N SER A 153 -42.83 -84.09 -36.68
CA SER A 153 -41.61 -83.42 -37.16
C SER A 153 -41.93 -82.05 -37.73
N GLN A 154 -42.99 -81.92 -38.53
CA GLN A 154 -43.42 -80.62 -39.08
C GLN A 154 -43.80 -79.63 -37.97
N LYS A 155 -44.49 -80.10 -36.92
CA LYS A 155 -44.80 -79.27 -35.75
C LYS A 155 -43.53 -78.77 -35.05
N ASN A 156 -42.53 -79.64 -34.90
CA ASN A 156 -41.25 -79.27 -34.31
C ASN A 156 -40.47 -78.28 -35.18
N ILE A 157 -40.50 -78.43 -36.51
CA ILE A 157 -39.89 -77.47 -37.46
C ILE A 157 -40.54 -76.10 -37.32
N ASN A 158 -41.87 -76.03 -37.24
CA ASN A 158 -42.58 -74.77 -37.05
C ASN A 158 -42.21 -74.11 -35.71
N LEU A 159 -42.16 -74.89 -34.61
CA LEU A 159 -41.75 -74.39 -33.29
C LEU A 159 -40.30 -73.87 -33.30
N LEU A 160 -39.39 -74.55 -33.99
CA LEU A 160 -38.02 -74.09 -34.19
C LEU A 160 -37.96 -72.77 -34.96
N SER A 161 -38.76 -72.64 -36.02
CA SER A 161 -38.86 -71.39 -36.79
C SER A 161 -39.40 -70.22 -35.96
N GLU A 162 -40.40 -70.47 -35.11
CA GLU A 162 -40.92 -69.47 -34.17
C GLU A 162 -39.85 -69.05 -33.17
N LYS A 163 -39.13 -70.02 -32.58
CA LYS A 163 -38.04 -69.74 -31.65
C LYS A 163 -36.88 -69.00 -32.30
N GLN A 164 -36.55 -69.32 -33.55
CA GLN A 164 -35.54 -68.58 -34.31
C GLN A 164 -35.94 -67.11 -34.49
N THR A 165 -37.20 -66.85 -34.82
CA THR A 165 -37.73 -65.48 -34.95
C THR A 165 -37.67 -64.72 -33.62
N GLU A 166 -37.98 -65.39 -32.51
CA GLU A 166 -37.88 -64.81 -31.15
C GLU A 166 -36.43 -64.47 -30.80
N TYR A 167 -35.49 -65.37 -31.11
CA TYR A 167 -34.05 -65.11 -30.92
C TYR A 167 -33.55 -63.94 -31.76
N ASP A 168 -33.98 -63.81 -33.02
CA ASP A 168 -33.58 -62.70 -33.89
C ASP A 168 -34.09 -61.35 -33.35
N LYS A 169 -35.33 -61.33 -32.84
CA LYS A 169 -35.88 -60.14 -32.16
C LYS A 169 -35.08 -59.79 -30.91
N PHE A 170 -34.79 -60.78 -30.07
CA PHE A 170 -33.99 -60.58 -28.87
C PHE A 170 -32.58 -60.03 -29.19
N ILE A 171 -31.93 -60.57 -30.23
CA ILE A 171 -30.62 -60.07 -30.67
C ILE A 171 -30.71 -58.62 -31.13
N GLN A 172 -31.76 -58.22 -31.84
CA GLN A 172 -31.93 -56.83 -32.26
C GLN A 172 -32.21 -55.90 -31.09
N GLU A 173 -33.07 -56.29 -30.15
CA GLU A 173 -33.30 -55.52 -28.93
C GLU A 173 -32.00 -55.35 -28.13
N ALA A 174 -31.23 -56.43 -27.95
CA ALA A 174 -29.95 -56.38 -27.26
C ALA A 174 -28.93 -55.45 -27.96
N LYS A 175 -28.91 -55.42 -29.30
CA LYS A 175 -28.07 -54.48 -30.07
C LYS A 175 -28.49 -53.03 -29.86
N ASN A 176 -29.79 -52.74 -29.93
CA ASN A 176 -30.32 -51.40 -29.72
C ASN A 176 -30.02 -50.91 -28.29
N THR A 177 -30.27 -51.75 -27.27
CA THR A 177 -29.94 -51.41 -25.88
C THR A 177 -28.43 -51.19 -25.69
N LEU A 178 -27.57 -51.97 -26.34
CA LEU A 178 -26.12 -51.76 -26.28
C LEU A 178 -25.70 -50.43 -26.89
N GLU A 179 -26.35 -50.00 -27.97
CA GLU A 179 -26.11 -48.71 -28.63
C GLU A 179 -26.55 -47.55 -27.73
N GLU A 180 -27.73 -47.64 -27.13
CA GLU A 180 -28.21 -46.67 -26.13
C GLU A 180 -27.26 -46.58 -24.92
N VAL A 181 -26.78 -47.71 -24.41
CA VAL A 181 -25.81 -47.75 -23.30
C VAL A 181 -24.48 -47.09 -23.71
N LYS A 182 -24.00 -47.30 -24.93
CA LYS A 182 -22.80 -46.62 -25.45
C LYS A 182 -23.00 -45.12 -25.58
N GLU A 183 -24.15 -44.69 -26.08
CA GLU A 183 -24.47 -43.27 -26.19
C GLU A 183 -24.56 -42.62 -24.81
N ASN A 184 -25.26 -43.25 -23.86
CA ASN A 184 -25.33 -42.79 -22.49
C ASN A 184 -23.95 -42.71 -21.83
N LYS A 185 -23.08 -43.71 -22.04
CA LYS A 185 -21.68 -43.66 -21.57
C LYS A 185 -20.94 -42.46 -22.13
N ASN A 186 -21.07 -42.18 -23.43
CA ASN A 186 -20.44 -41.02 -24.06
C ASN A 186 -20.98 -39.68 -23.52
N ARG A 187 -22.29 -39.59 -23.28
CA ARG A 187 -22.92 -38.42 -22.65
C ARG A 187 -22.42 -38.23 -21.21
N SER A 188 -22.33 -39.30 -20.42
CA SER A 188 -21.78 -39.25 -19.06
C SER A 188 -20.31 -38.84 -19.05
N GLN A 189 -19.51 -39.28 -20.03
CA GLN A 189 -18.11 -38.86 -20.14
C GLN A 189 -18.00 -37.35 -20.42
N LYS A 190 -18.82 -36.82 -21.34
CA LYS A 190 -18.89 -35.37 -21.58
C LYS A 190 -19.29 -34.60 -20.33
N PHE A 191 -20.29 -35.08 -19.59
CA PHE A 191 -20.67 -34.44 -18.32
C PHE A 191 -19.54 -34.48 -17.29
N LEU A 192 -18.76 -35.55 -17.22
CA LEU A 192 -17.57 -35.60 -16.35
C LEU A 192 -16.51 -34.57 -16.78
N ASP A 193 -16.29 -34.42 -18.08
CA ASP A 193 -15.35 -33.42 -18.61
C ASP A 193 -15.83 -31.99 -18.28
N ASP A 194 -17.12 -31.70 -18.47
CA ASP A 194 -17.72 -30.40 -18.11
C ASP A 194 -17.62 -30.12 -16.61
N ILE A 195 -17.90 -31.12 -15.76
CA ILE A 195 -17.74 -31.01 -14.30
C ILE A 195 -16.29 -30.68 -13.92
N ASN A 196 -15.31 -31.30 -14.57
CA ASN A 196 -13.90 -31.00 -14.32
C ASN A 196 -13.54 -29.57 -14.73
N ILE A 197 -14.04 -29.08 -15.87
CA ILE A 197 -13.86 -27.68 -16.30
C ILE A 197 -14.47 -26.73 -15.27
N TYR A 198 -15.70 -26.97 -14.84
CA TYR A 198 -16.35 -26.14 -13.83
C TYR A 198 -15.64 -26.18 -12.47
N ASN A 199 -15.09 -27.32 -12.06
CA ASN A 199 -14.28 -27.40 -10.83
C ASN A 199 -12.99 -26.59 -10.93
N ILE A 200 -12.30 -26.61 -12.08
CA ILE A 200 -11.11 -25.79 -12.32
C ILE A 200 -11.47 -24.30 -12.24
N GLU A 201 -12.57 -23.89 -12.90
CA GLU A 201 -13.06 -22.51 -12.87
C GLU A 201 -13.46 -22.07 -11.45
N ALA A 202 -14.20 -22.91 -10.72
CA ALA A 202 -14.59 -22.65 -9.33
C ALA A 202 -13.38 -22.51 -8.41
N THR A 203 -12.36 -23.34 -8.60
CA THR A 203 -11.09 -23.26 -7.85
C THR A 203 -10.36 -21.95 -8.14
N ARG A 204 -10.31 -21.54 -9.41
CA ARG A 204 -9.73 -20.25 -9.82
C ARG A 204 -10.48 -19.08 -9.18
N ILE A 205 -11.81 -19.06 -9.31
CA ILE A 205 -12.66 -18.02 -8.72
C ILE A 205 -12.47 -17.96 -7.19
N THR A 206 -12.36 -19.10 -6.52
CA THR A 206 -12.13 -19.15 -5.06
C THR A 206 -10.76 -18.55 -4.70
N SER A 207 -9.72 -18.84 -5.49
CA SER A 207 -8.41 -18.22 -5.33
C SER A 207 -8.45 -16.70 -5.54
N ASP A 208 -9.15 -16.24 -6.59
CA ASP A 208 -9.31 -14.83 -6.89
C ASP A 208 -10.07 -14.11 -5.74
N MET A 209 -11.13 -14.71 -5.22
CA MET A 209 -11.85 -14.19 -4.05
C MET A 209 -10.96 -14.08 -2.81
N LYS A 210 -10.12 -15.09 -2.55
CA LYS A 210 -9.19 -15.06 -1.40
C LYS A 210 -8.15 -13.95 -1.56
N ASN A 211 -7.65 -13.72 -2.77
CA ASN A 211 -6.74 -12.62 -3.06
C ASN A 211 -7.43 -11.27 -2.85
N ILE A 212 -8.66 -11.10 -3.35
CA ILE A 212 -9.45 -9.88 -3.13
C ILE A 212 -9.69 -9.66 -1.63
N GLN A 213 -10.05 -10.70 -0.89
CA GLN A 213 -10.24 -10.61 0.56
C GLN A 213 -8.97 -10.14 1.27
N THR A 214 -7.81 -10.71 0.90
CA THR A 214 -6.52 -10.31 1.47
C THR A 214 -6.23 -8.83 1.18
N GLN A 215 -6.46 -8.36 -0.05
CA GLN A 215 -6.31 -6.94 -0.40
C GLN A 215 -7.27 -6.03 0.37
N LEU A 216 -8.48 -6.50 0.64
CA LEU A 216 -9.50 -5.75 1.36
C LEU A 216 -9.16 -5.64 2.85
N ASP A 217 -8.62 -6.70 3.44
CA ASP A 217 -8.10 -6.71 4.81
C ASP A 217 -6.88 -5.76 4.94
N GLU A 218 -5.94 -5.80 3.99
CA GLU A 218 -4.80 -4.86 3.95
C GLU A 218 -5.24 -3.39 3.84
N LEU A 219 -6.23 -3.11 2.97
CA LEU A 219 -6.78 -1.76 2.80
C LEU A 219 -7.51 -1.28 4.07
N LEU A 220 -8.21 -2.18 4.76
CA LEU A 220 -8.86 -1.86 6.04
C LEU A 220 -7.82 -1.52 7.12
N ASP A 221 -6.73 -2.27 7.20
CA ASP A 221 -5.64 -2.00 8.14
C ASP A 221 -4.98 -0.64 7.83
N GLU A 222 -4.72 -0.33 6.55
CA GLU A 222 -4.17 0.97 6.13
C GLU A 222 -5.12 2.12 6.47
N PHE A 223 -6.42 1.94 6.23
CA PHE A 223 -7.43 2.94 6.57
C PHE A 223 -7.54 3.18 8.09
N ASP A 224 -7.45 2.11 8.89
CA ASP A 224 -7.44 2.21 10.36
C ASP A 224 -6.19 2.93 10.89
N GLU A 225 -5.01 2.70 10.29
CA GLU A 225 -3.81 3.46 10.61
C GLU A 225 -3.94 4.95 10.23
N GLU A 226 -4.48 5.25 9.05
CA GLU A 226 -4.69 6.63 8.60
C GLU A 226 -5.69 7.35 9.53
N LEU A 227 -6.78 6.70 9.93
CA LEU A 227 -7.74 7.24 10.89
C LEU A 227 -7.11 7.54 12.26
N LYS A 228 -6.24 6.65 12.76
CA LYS A 228 -5.48 6.89 14.00
C LYS A 228 -4.57 8.10 13.87
N GLN A 229 -3.79 8.20 12.79
CA GLN A 229 -2.91 9.34 12.53
C GLN A 229 -3.70 10.65 12.44
N ARG A 230 -4.85 10.62 11.77
CA ARG A 230 -5.70 11.80 11.62
C ARG A 230 -6.34 12.23 12.93
N THR A 231 -6.70 11.26 13.78
CA THR A 231 -7.20 11.55 15.14
C THR A 231 -6.12 12.19 16.00
N ILE A 232 -4.88 11.70 15.95
CA ILE A 232 -3.74 12.32 16.65
C ILE A 232 -3.50 13.74 16.13
N SER A 233 -3.52 13.95 14.81
CA SER A 233 -3.38 15.29 14.21
C SER A 233 -4.48 16.26 14.66
N LEU A 234 -5.73 15.80 14.73
CA LEU A 234 -6.84 16.61 15.24
C LEU A 234 -6.65 16.95 16.72
N GLN A 235 -6.23 15.99 17.55
CA GLN A 235 -5.94 16.24 18.97
C GLN A 235 -4.82 17.27 19.15
N ASN A 236 -3.74 17.17 18.38
CA ASN A 236 -2.65 18.16 18.39
C ASN A 236 -3.13 19.54 17.96
N THR A 237 -4.00 19.61 16.93
CA THR A 237 -4.59 20.86 16.46
C THR A 237 -5.48 21.49 17.53
N GLN A 238 -6.30 20.68 18.22
CA GLN A 238 -7.13 21.14 19.32
C GLN A 238 -6.27 21.69 20.46
N SER A 239 -5.21 20.97 20.86
CA SER A 239 -4.28 21.46 21.89
C SER A 239 -3.62 22.79 21.52
N LEU A 240 -3.26 22.99 20.25
CA LEU A 240 -2.72 24.27 19.77
C LEU A 240 -3.77 25.38 19.80
N ILE A 241 -5.02 25.07 19.46
CA ILE A 241 -6.14 26.02 19.57
C ILE A 241 -6.33 26.44 21.03
N ASP A 242 -6.35 25.49 21.95
CA ASP A 242 -6.52 25.75 23.39
C ASP A 242 -5.37 26.63 23.94
N GLU A 243 -4.12 26.33 23.58
CA GLU A 243 -2.94 27.15 23.95
C GLU A 243 -3.03 28.58 23.40
N LYS A 244 -3.47 28.73 22.14
CA LYS A 244 -3.64 30.05 21.52
C LYS A 244 -4.77 30.83 22.19
N GLN A 245 -5.85 30.15 22.56
CA GLN A 245 -6.99 30.76 23.24
C GLN A 245 -6.60 31.27 24.64
N GLU A 246 -5.81 30.49 25.40
CA GLU A 246 -5.26 30.93 26.69
C GLU A 246 -4.33 32.15 26.55
N LYS A 247 -3.47 32.17 25.52
CA LYS A 247 -2.61 33.32 25.22
C LYS A 247 -3.42 34.56 24.86
N ILE A 248 -4.47 34.41 24.06
CA ILE A 248 -5.38 35.52 23.71
C ILE A 248 -6.06 36.06 24.97
N GLN A 249 -6.61 35.19 25.83
CA GLN A 249 -7.25 35.61 27.09
C GLN A 249 -6.27 36.37 28.00
N THR A 250 -5.04 35.88 28.14
CA THR A 250 -3.99 36.55 28.92
C THR A 250 -3.65 37.92 28.33
N GLN A 251 -3.56 38.02 26.99
CA GLN A 251 -3.29 39.28 26.30
C GLN A 251 -4.45 40.27 26.45
N GLU A 252 -5.70 39.80 26.38
CA GLU A 252 -6.88 40.63 26.64
C GLU A 252 -6.89 41.19 28.07
N GLU A 253 -6.52 40.39 29.08
CA GLU A 253 -6.40 40.88 30.45
C GLU A 253 -5.28 41.92 30.62
N LEU A 254 -4.13 41.71 29.99
CA LEU A 254 -3.03 42.69 29.98
C LEU A 254 -3.45 43.99 29.29
N MET A 255 -4.14 43.90 28.15
CA MET A 255 -4.69 45.07 27.46
C MET A 255 -5.71 45.82 28.32
N LYS A 256 -6.60 45.12 29.04
CA LYS A 256 -7.52 45.74 29.99
C LYS A 256 -6.78 46.48 31.11
N LYS A 257 -5.76 45.87 31.72
CA LYS A 257 -4.93 46.51 32.75
C LYS A 257 -4.17 47.72 32.22
N SER A 258 -3.56 47.59 31.04
CA SER A 258 -2.84 48.69 30.38
C SER A 258 -3.77 49.86 30.08
N ASN A 259 -4.97 49.60 29.54
CA ASN A 259 -5.94 50.65 29.26
C ASN A 259 -6.43 51.34 30.54
N ALA A 260 -6.65 50.60 31.63
CA ALA A 260 -6.95 51.19 32.93
C ALA A 260 -5.82 52.13 33.39
N SER A 261 -4.56 51.67 33.35
CA SER A 261 -3.41 52.48 33.74
C SER A 261 -3.19 53.72 32.86
N LEU A 262 -3.45 53.63 31.56
CA LEU A 262 -3.41 54.78 30.65
C LEU A 262 -4.53 55.78 30.94
N THR A 263 -5.70 55.29 31.35
CA THR A 263 -6.82 56.14 31.75
C THR A 263 -6.49 56.88 33.04
N ASP A 264 -5.91 56.20 34.02
CA ASP A 264 -5.45 56.81 35.29
C ASP A 264 -4.34 57.85 35.03
N ALA A 265 -3.32 57.49 34.26
CA ALA A 265 -2.25 58.44 33.89
C ALA A 265 -2.79 59.66 33.14
N ARG A 266 -3.81 59.49 32.28
CA ARG A 266 -4.45 60.61 31.58
C ARG A 266 -5.19 61.54 32.55
N LEU A 267 -5.82 61.00 33.58
CA LEU A 267 -6.45 61.81 34.64
C LEU A 267 -5.39 62.59 35.43
N ASP A 268 -4.29 61.93 35.82
CA ASP A 268 -3.18 62.59 36.51
C ASP A 268 -2.56 63.71 35.66
N TYR A 269 -2.35 63.47 34.36
CA TYR A 269 -1.86 64.50 33.43
C TYR A 269 -2.83 65.67 33.29
N GLN A 270 -4.14 65.41 33.30
CA GLN A 270 -5.14 66.47 33.21
C GLN A 270 -5.13 67.34 34.48
N GLU A 271 -5.05 66.73 35.66
CA GLU A 271 -4.91 67.45 36.93
C GLU A 271 -3.62 68.28 36.98
N LEU A 272 -2.49 67.70 36.55
CA LEU A 272 -1.20 68.39 36.47
C LEU A 272 -1.22 69.55 35.45
N PHE A 273 -1.92 69.37 34.32
CA PHE A 273 -2.08 70.41 33.30
C PHE A 273 -2.95 71.56 33.80
N GLU A 274 -4.04 71.28 34.52
CA GLU A 274 -4.86 72.32 35.17
C GLU A 274 -4.05 73.09 36.22
N ALA A 275 -3.24 72.41 37.03
CA ALA A 275 -2.32 73.04 37.97
C ALA A 275 -1.24 73.88 37.27
N PHE A 276 -0.72 73.41 36.13
CA PHE A 276 0.25 74.17 35.32
C PHE A 276 -0.39 75.42 34.72
N GLN A 277 -1.62 75.35 34.21
CA GLN A 277 -2.33 76.50 33.68
C GLN A 277 -2.61 77.56 34.76
N GLN A 278 -3.00 77.13 35.97
CA GLN A 278 -3.11 78.05 37.12
C GLN A 278 -1.78 78.76 37.40
N LYS A 279 -0.67 78.01 37.45
CA LYS A 279 0.67 78.60 37.63
C LYS A 279 1.08 79.50 36.47
N LYS A 280 0.70 79.16 35.24
CA LYS A 280 0.95 80.00 34.06
C LYS A 280 0.22 81.34 34.20
N THR A 281 -1.05 81.33 34.62
CA THR A 281 -1.81 82.56 34.89
C THR A 281 -1.18 83.38 36.02
N ASP A 282 -0.68 82.73 37.08
CA ASP A 282 0.07 83.41 38.15
C ASP A 282 1.38 84.04 37.65
N ILE A 283 2.12 83.33 36.79
CA ILE A 283 3.32 83.85 36.14
C ILE A 283 2.97 84.97 35.16
N GLU A 284 1.90 84.87 34.38
CA GLU A 284 1.43 85.94 33.49
C GLU A 284 0.98 87.18 34.28
N ASN A 285 0.37 87.00 35.45
CA ASN A 285 0.04 88.10 36.36
C ASN A 285 1.32 88.74 36.94
N LEU A 286 2.31 87.94 37.33
CA LEU A 286 3.63 88.42 37.78
C LEU A 286 4.46 89.06 36.66
N LEU A 287 4.34 88.57 35.43
CA LEU A 287 5.02 89.08 34.24
C LEU A 287 4.35 90.36 33.74
N ASN A 288 3.03 90.45 33.76
CA ASN A 288 2.30 91.70 33.49
C ASN A 288 2.59 92.76 34.57
N PHE A 289 2.85 92.35 35.81
CA PHE A 289 3.38 93.23 36.86
C PHE A 289 4.85 93.64 36.62
N ALA A 290 5.66 92.78 35.99
CA ALA A 290 7.08 93.04 35.69
C ALA A 290 7.33 93.78 34.35
N VAL A 291 6.40 93.69 33.39
CA VAL A 291 6.48 94.31 32.05
C VAL A 291 5.77 95.68 32.01
N GLY A 292 4.90 95.97 32.98
CA GLY A 292 4.37 97.31 33.22
C GLY A 292 5.41 98.27 33.82
N THR A 293 6.13 98.99 32.97
CA THR A 293 7.01 100.16 33.25
C THR A 293 8.48 99.90 33.64
N SER A 294 9.30 99.69 32.60
CA SER A 294 10.68 100.15 32.45
C SER A 294 11.80 99.46 33.26
N LEU A 295 12.36 98.39 32.69
CA LEU A 295 13.67 97.84 33.11
C LEU A 295 14.85 98.51 32.37
N SER A 296 14.69 98.87 31.09
CA SER A 296 15.77 99.49 30.29
C SER A 296 16.13 100.90 30.76
N THR A 297 15.15 101.77 31.06
CA THR A 297 15.42 103.15 31.52
C THR A 297 15.83 103.24 33.00
N LYS A 298 15.68 102.17 33.79
CA LYS A 298 16.15 102.10 35.20
C LYS A 298 17.63 101.77 35.31
N TYR A 299 18.19 100.98 34.39
CA TYR A 299 19.61 100.64 34.39
C TYR A 299 20.49 101.74 33.77
N GLU A 300 19.98 102.48 32.78
CA GLU A 300 20.67 103.64 32.22
C GLU A 300 20.75 104.80 33.24
N LYS A 301 19.64 105.08 33.96
CA LYS A 301 19.62 106.10 35.04
C LYS A 301 20.39 105.71 36.29
N GLN A 302 20.67 104.43 36.55
CA GLN A 302 21.49 104.00 37.70
C GLN A 302 22.98 103.93 37.35
N SER A 303 23.36 103.56 36.13
CA SER A 303 24.74 103.62 35.65
C SER A 303 25.30 105.06 35.72
N GLU A 304 24.50 106.05 35.30
CA GLU A 304 24.89 107.47 35.36
C GLU A 304 24.99 108.01 36.80
N LYS A 305 24.14 107.52 37.71
CA LYS A 305 24.15 107.93 39.14
C LYS A 305 25.38 107.42 39.89
N TYR A 306 25.89 106.24 39.53
CA TYR A 306 27.13 105.70 40.13
C TYR A 306 28.40 106.29 39.52
N SER A 307 28.38 106.72 38.26
CA SER A 307 29.47 107.50 37.65
C SER A 307 29.73 108.80 38.43
N GLN A 308 28.66 109.53 38.80
CA GLN A 308 28.79 110.74 39.63
C GLN A 308 29.33 110.43 41.03
N HIS A 309 28.92 109.32 41.65
CA HIS A 309 29.44 108.90 42.96
C HIS A 309 30.93 108.52 42.94
N ILE A 310 31.43 107.95 41.84
CA ILE A 310 32.87 107.68 41.68
C ILE A 310 33.67 108.99 41.63
N PHE A 311 33.16 110.03 40.97
CA PHE A 311 33.78 111.37 41.01
C PHE A 311 33.79 111.97 42.42
N TYR A 312 32.71 111.81 43.19
CA TYR A 312 32.66 112.25 44.59
C TYR A 312 33.69 111.52 45.47
N TRP A 313 33.83 110.20 45.33
CA TRP A 313 34.81 109.44 46.10
C TRP A 313 36.25 109.71 45.64
N MET A 314 36.49 109.94 44.34
CA MET A 314 37.81 110.36 43.83
C MET A 314 38.21 111.73 44.37
N GLY A 315 37.29 112.71 44.36
CA GLY A 315 37.50 114.01 44.98
C GLY A 315 37.71 113.89 46.49
N GLY A 316 36.94 113.02 47.16
CA GLY A 316 37.08 112.72 48.58
C GLY A 316 38.46 112.18 48.97
N ILE A 317 39.06 111.30 48.15
CA ILE A 317 40.43 110.81 48.36
C ILE A 317 41.44 111.97 48.27
N ILE A 318 41.34 112.81 47.25
CA ILE A 318 42.27 113.94 47.04
C ILE A 318 42.17 114.94 48.20
N VAL A 319 40.95 115.33 48.58
CA VAL A 319 40.71 116.27 49.68
C VAL A 319 41.21 115.70 51.01
N MET A 320 40.91 114.43 51.31
CA MET A 320 41.36 113.81 52.56
C MET A 320 42.87 113.58 52.61
N MET A 321 43.51 113.36 51.47
CA MET A 321 44.97 113.28 51.40
C MET A 321 45.60 114.62 51.77
N ILE A 322 45.09 115.73 51.25
CA ILE A 322 45.55 117.09 51.59
C ILE A 322 45.30 117.38 53.08
N ILE A 323 44.12 117.05 53.60
CA ILE A 323 43.78 117.23 55.02
C ILE A 323 44.72 116.42 55.90
N THR A 324 44.98 115.15 55.56
CA THR A 324 45.87 114.27 56.35
C THR A 324 47.29 114.82 56.39
N VAL A 325 47.82 115.28 55.25
CA VAL A 325 49.15 115.92 55.17
C VAL A 325 49.19 117.24 55.96
N TYR A 326 48.15 118.07 55.85
CA TYR A 326 48.04 119.33 56.58
C TYR A 326 48.03 119.10 58.11
N PHE A 327 47.22 118.16 58.60
CA PHE A 327 47.15 117.86 60.03
C PHE A 327 48.47 117.27 60.55
N ILE A 328 49.13 116.39 59.80
CA ILE A 328 50.45 115.87 60.17
C ILE A 328 51.43 117.05 60.32
N SER A 329 51.44 118.00 59.38
CA SER A 329 52.29 119.20 59.45
C SER A 329 51.96 120.10 60.64
N MET A 330 50.66 120.34 60.89
CA MET A 330 50.19 121.14 62.02
C MET A 330 50.57 120.52 63.37
N PHE A 331 50.41 119.19 63.53
CA PHE A 331 50.78 118.51 64.78
C PHE A 331 52.29 118.51 65.01
N VAL A 332 53.09 118.46 63.94
CA VAL A 332 54.55 118.62 64.05
C VAL A 332 54.92 120.04 64.50
N GLN A 333 54.22 121.08 64.01
CA GLN A 333 54.44 122.47 64.46
C GLN A 333 54.02 122.69 65.92
N GLN A 334 52.84 122.19 66.33
CA GLN A 334 52.42 122.26 67.75
C GLN A 334 53.37 121.51 68.68
N GLY A 335 53.92 120.36 68.23
CA GLY A 335 54.95 119.64 68.98
C GLY A 335 56.20 120.48 69.26
N ASN A 336 56.58 121.37 68.32
CA ASN A 336 57.70 122.29 68.50
C ASN A 336 57.35 123.51 69.39
N GLU A 337 56.13 124.02 69.36
CA GLU A 337 55.71 125.14 70.24
C GLU A 337 55.69 124.75 71.74
N VAL A 338 55.38 123.49 72.06
CA VAL A 338 55.47 122.96 73.43
C VAL A 338 56.91 123.01 73.96
N ILE A 339 57.92 122.90 73.08
CA ILE A 339 59.34 123.02 73.45
C ILE A 339 59.67 124.48 73.79
N THR A 340 59.11 125.45 73.06
CA THR A 340 59.39 126.89 73.27
C THR A 340 58.75 127.42 74.56
N GLN A 341 57.50 127.03 74.87
CA GLN A 341 56.84 127.46 76.12
C GLN A 341 57.46 126.84 77.38
N GLN A 342 58.04 125.64 77.29
CA GLN A 342 58.74 125.07 78.43
C GLN A 342 60.08 125.75 78.70
N ILE A 343 60.71 126.41 77.73
CA ILE A 343 61.96 127.15 77.96
C ILE A 343 61.72 128.43 78.79
N GLU A 344 60.52 129.03 78.73
CA GLU A 344 60.19 130.25 79.48
C GLU A 344 59.88 129.98 80.98
N LEU A 345 59.47 128.76 81.33
CA LEU A 345 59.26 128.33 82.73
C LEU A 345 60.53 127.78 83.42
N LEU A 346 61.67 127.70 82.72
CA LEU A 346 62.97 127.21 83.22
C LEU A 346 63.70 128.19 84.16
N LYS A 347 63.00 129.07 84.88
CA LYS A 347 63.62 129.79 86.02
C LYS A 347 63.54 129.03 87.34
N ASN A 348 62.63 128.06 87.51
CA ASN A 348 62.45 127.36 88.78
C ASN A 348 62.52 125.84 88.63
N GLY A 349 63.73 125.35 88.31
CA GLY A 349 64.32 124.14 88.90
C GLY A 349 63.47 122.88 89.10
N LYS A 350 63.07 122.22 88.00
CA LYS A 350 63.07 120.73 87.85
C LYS A 350 62.72 120.36 86.39
N THR A 351 63.68 119.77 85.68
CA THR A 351 63.59 119.42 84.25
C THR A 351 63.07 118.00 84.05
N ILE A 352 62.05 117.84 83.20
CA ILE A 352 61.75 116.58 82.51
C ILE A 352 62.08 116.82 81.04
N LEU A 353 63.17 116.24 80.54
CA LEU A 353 63.53 116.29 79.12
C LEU A 353 62.74 115.19 78.40
N ILE A 354 61.82 115.58 77.50
CA ILE A 354 61.11 114.65 76.62
C ILE A 354 61.99 114.40 75.39
N GLU A 355 62.29 113.14 75.07
CA GLU A 355 63.18 112.81 73.94
C GLU A 355 62.48 112.98 72.57
N PRO A 356 63.18 113.42 71.51
CA PRO A 356 62.58 113.73 70.20
C PRO A 356 61.80 112.58 69.54
N TRP A 357 62.21 111.32 69.75
CA TRP A 357 61.50 110.16 69.18
C TRP A 357 60.11 109.98 69.80
N GLN A 358 59.92 110.39 71.06
CA GLN A 358 58.64 110.30 71.77
C GLN A 358 57.61 111.27 71.17
N ILE A 359 58.08 112.44 70.69
CA ILE A 359 57.26 113.43 70.00
C ILE A 359 56.80 112.90 68.64
N LEU A 360 57.70 112.24 67.89
CA LEU A 360 57.35 111.57 66.63
C LEU A 360 56.31 110.48 66.86
N LEU A 361 56.50 109.64 67.87
CA LEU A 361 55.57 108.55 68.17
C LEU A 361 54.19 109.06 68.61
N TYR A 362 54.15 110.11 69.43
CA TYR A 362 52.91 110.78 69.83
C TYR A 362 52.18 111.42 68.64
N THR A 363 52.93 112.06 67.74
CA THR A 363 52.39 112.71 66.54
C THR A 363 51.86 111.68 65.54
N SER A 364 52.56 110.55 65.37
CA SER A 364 52.10 109.42 64.55
C SER A 364 50.86 108.74 65.14
N LEU A 365 50.77 108.62 66.48
CA LEU A 365 49.59 108.05 67.13
C LEU A 365 48.36 108.95 66.98
N LYS A 366 48.56 110.29 67.01
CA LYS A 366 47.50 111.27 66.79
C LYS A 366 47.06 111.41 65.34
N SER A 367 47.95 111.16 64.37
CA SER A 367 47.61 111.22 62.95
C SER A 367 46.98 109.91 62.42
N LEU A 368 47.13 108.82 63.16
CA LEU A 368 46.61 107.48 62.86
C LEU A 368 45.10 107.45 62.51
N PRO A 369 44.19 108.16 63.20
CA PRO A 369 42.78 108.21 62.84
C PRO A 369 42.54 108.76 61.43
N PHE A 370 43.31 109.76 60.99
CA PHE A 370 43.17 110.35 59.65
C PHE A 370 43.65 109.39 58.56
N ILE A 371 44.73 108.65 58.83
CA ILE A 371 45.24 107.61 57.93
C ILE A 371 44.22 106.47 57.78
N VAL A 372 43.58 106.04 58.86
CA VAL A 372 42.53 105.01 58.82
C VAL A 372 41.33 105.47 57.99
N ILE A 373 40.90 106.73 58.14
CA ILE A 373 39.82 107.29 57.32
C ILE A 373 40.24 107.36 55.84
N LEU A 374 41.47 107.75 55.53
CA LEU A 374 41.98 107.78 54.15
C LEU A 374 41.92 106.38 53.51
N VAL A 375 42.41 105.35 54.20
CA VAL A 375 42.38 103.95 53.73
C VAL A 375 40.93 103.46 53.55
N PHE A 376 40.03 103.84 54.45
CA PHE A 376 38.61 103.50 54.33
C PHE A 376 37.98 104.10 53.06
N ILE A 377 38.25 105.38 52.78
CA ILE A 377 37.74 106.08 51.58
C ILE A 377 38.28 105.44 50.30
N ILE A 378 39.58 105.09 50.27
CA ILE A 378 40.19 104.38 49.12
C ILE A 378 39.51 103.02 48.88
N LYS A 379 39.21 102.27 49.95
CA LYS A 379 38.53 100.97 49.84
C LYS A 379 37.10 101.11 49.32
N GLN A 380 36.37 102.13 49.76
CA GLN A 380 35.01 102.41 49.27
C GLN A 380 35.01 102.81 47.78
N PHE A 381 36.00 103.59 47.35
CA PHE A 381 36.18 103.93 45.94
C PHE A 381 36.39 102.69 45.06
N SER A 382 37.27 101.77 45.48
CA SER A 382 37.53 100.52 44.74
C SER A 382 36.30 99.62 44.64
N ASN A 383 35.53 99.49 45.72
CA ASN A 383 34.29 98.72 45.71
C ASN A 383 33.24 99.33 44.77
N THR A 384 33.15 100.67 44.73
CA THR A 384 32.17 101.37 43.88
C THR A 384 32.47 101.16 42.38
N ILE A 385 33.75 101.08 41.98
CA ILE A 385 34.15 100.77 40.59
C ILE A 385 33.73 99.35 40.20
N LYS A 386 33.97 98.35 41.05
CA LYS A 386 33.58 96.97 40.75
C LYS A 386 32.08 96.82 40.54
N ILE A 387 31.29 97.49 41.37
CA ILE A 387 29.82 97.48 41.26
C ILE A 387 29.38 98.17 39.95
N ARG A 388 29.99 99.30 39.58
CA ARG A 388 29.70 99.96 38.29
C ARG A 388 29.97 99.03 37.11
N ASP A 389 31.11 98.34 37.11
CA ASP A 389 31.50 97.48 35.99
C ASP A 389 30.55 96.28 35.85
N GLU A 390 30.07 95.72 36.98
CA GLU A 390 29.07 94.65 36.99
C GLU A 390 27.70 95.11 36.44
N TYR A 391 27.24 96.30 36.80
CA TYR A 391 25.99 96.85 36.26
C TYR A 391 26.12 97.29 34.79
N GLY A 392 27.27 97.81 34.38
CA GLY A 392 27.58 98.10 32.98
C GLY A 392 27.52 96.84 32.12
N PHE A 393 28.13 95.75 32.59
CA PHE A 393 28.10 94.46 31.91
C PHE A 393 26.66 93.91 31.78
N LYS A 394 25.86 93.98 32.85
CA LYS A 394 24.45 93.55 32.81
C LYS A 394 23.61 94.41 31.86
N SER A 395 23.87 95.71 31.77
CA SER A 395 23.20 96.60 30.81
C SER A 395 23.57 96.29 29.37
N SER A 396 24.84 96.01 29.08
CA SER A 396 25.29 95.60 27.74
C SER A 396 24.65 94.28 27.32
N ILE A 397 24.56 93.29 28.22
CA ILE A 397 23.86 92.03 27.93
C ILE A 397 22.38 92.26 27.62
N ALA A 398 21.69 93.09 28.41
CA ALA A 398 20.28 93.39 28.18
C ALA A 398 20.05 94.06 26.81
N LEU A 399 20.91 95.01 26.42
CA LEU A 399 20.89 95.66 25.10
C LEU A 399 21.15 94.67 23.96
N THR A 400 22.05 93.72 24.16
CA THR A 400 22.39 92.70 23.15
C THR A 400 21.22 91.69 23.00
N MET A 401 20.59 91.31 24.11
CA MET A 401 19.41 90.43 24.12
C MET A 401 18.19 91.10 23.46
N GLU A 402 18.00 92.41 23.66
CA GLU A 402 16.97 93.21 23.00
C GLU A 402 17.21 93.31 21.48
N GLN A 403 18.46 93.50 21.05
CA GLN A 403 18.82 93.52 19.64
C GLN A 403 18.63 92.15 18.96
N HIS A 404 19.04 91.06 19.63
CA HIS A 404 18.80 89.71 19.12
C HIS A 404 17.30 89.37 19.08
N SER A 405 16.51 89.79 20.07
CA SER A 405 15.05 89.63 20.05
C SER A 405 14.39 90.38 18.88
N LYS A 406 14.90 91.56 18.51
CA LYS A 406 14.39 92.35 17.37
C LYS A 406 14.79 91.74 16.02
N MET A 407 15.92 91.04 15.92
CA MET A 407 16.32 90.27 14.73
C MET A 407 15.49 89.00 14.48
N ILE A 408 14.67 88.56 15.45
CA ILE A 408 13.91 87.30 15.40
C ILE A 408 12.42 87.53 15.05
N HIS A 409 12.04 88.71 14.52
CA HIS A 409 10.71 88.86 13.92
C HIS A 409 10.63 88.17 12.55
N PRO A 410 9.61 87.33 12.29
CA PRO A 410 9.55 86.49 11.10
C PRO A 410 9.19 87.35 9.88
N GLN A 411 10.12 87.51 8.96
CA GLN A 411 9.77 87.60 7.54
C GLN A 411 10.22 86.30 6.88
N ASN A 412 9.22 85.53 6.47
CA ASN A 412 9.26 84.35 5.61
C ASN A 412 9.31 82.96 6.27
N ASP A 413 8.33 82.19 5.83
CA ASP A 413 8.04 80.79 6.07
C ASP A 413 9.24 79.89 5.76
N ASN A 414 9.62 79.04 6.72
CA ASN A 414 9.95 77.64 6.47
C ASN A 414 10.14 76.88 7.79
N LEU A 415 9.49 75.72 7.82
CA LEU A 415 9.17 74.88 8.99
C LEU A 415 10.34 74.03 9.52
N ASN A 416 11.60 74.45 9.29
CA ASN A 416 12.79 73.80 9.86
C ASN A 416 13.52 74.67 10.91
N SER A 417 12.98 75.84 11.23
CA SER A 417 13.66 76.81 12.10
C SER A 417 13.35 76.68 13.59
N VAL A 418 12.42 75.83 14.04
CA VAL A 418 12.06 75.73 15.48
C VAL A 418 13.13 75.02 16.30
N ASN A 419 13.80 73.99 15.76
CA ASN A 419 14.86 73.28 16.47
C ASN A 419 16.18 74.09 16.51
N GLU A 420 16.53 74.81 15.43
CA GLU A 420 17.68 75.73 15.43
C GLU A 420 17.42 76.97 16.31
N ARG A 421 16.19 77.50 16.34
CA ARG A 421 15.79 78.59 17.26
C ARG A 421 15.98 78.18 18.72
N ASN A 422 15.57 76.96 19.07
CA ASN A 422 15.72 76.43 20.41
C ASN A 422 17.17 76.08 20.74
N GLU A 423 17.99 75.62 19.79
CA GLU A 423 19.42 75.40 20.01
C GLU A 423 20.20 76.71 20.23
N ILE A 424 19.90 77.78 19.48
CA ILE A 424 20.59 79.06 19.63
C ILE A 424 20.18 79.75 20.95
N LEU A 425 18.91 79.68 21.35
CA LEU A 425 18.48 80.15 22.67
C LEU A 425 19.07 79.29 23.80
N LYS A 426 19.19 77.98 23.59
CA LYS A 426 19.75 77.04 24.58
C LYS A 426 21.28 77.19 24.69
N SER A 427 22.01 77.43 23.60
CA SER A 427 23.45 77.71 23.64
C SER A 427 23.72 79.05 24.31
N ALA A 428 22.94 80.08 24.00
CA ALA A 428 23.02 81.37 24.72
C ALA A 428 22.71 81.21 26.22
N LEU A 429 21.68 80.44 26.60
CA LEU A 429 21.38 80.14 28.02
C LEU A 429 22.49 79.33 28.70
N VAL A 430 23.09 78.36 28.01
CA VAL A 430 24.19 77.52 28.52
C VAL A 430 25.48 78.32 28.67
N GLU A 431 25.78 79.26 27.76
CA GLU A 431 26.93 80.17 27.86
C GLU A 431 26.74 81.20 28.99
N ILE A 432 25.50 81.70 29.18
CA ILE A 432 25.14 82.66 30.24
C ILE A 432 25.14 82.04 31.64
N TYR A 433 24.77 80.76 31.78
CA TYR A 433 24.86 80.02 33.05
C TYR A 433 26.20 79.30 33.26
N ARG A 434 27.14 79.39 32.31
CA ARG A 434 28.50 78.86 32.52
C ARG A 434 29.24 79.79 33.46
N ASN A 435 29.21 79.43 34.74
CA ASN A 435 29.94 80.07 35.82
C ASN A 435 31.42 80.29 35.40
N PRO A 436 31.95 81.52 35.39
CA PRO A 436 33.34 81.75 35.01
C PRO A 436 34.27 81.54 36.21
N VAL A 437 34.22 80.38 36.87
CA VAL A 437 35.24 79.91 37.83
C VAL A 437 35.11 78.39 38.01
N GLU A 438 35.82 77.59 37.23
CA GLU A 438 36.44 76.33 37.71
C GLU A 438 37.78 76.11 37.00
N GLU A 439 38.61 77.14 37.03
CA GLU A 439 40.04 77.01 36.77
C GLU A 439 40.75 77.60 38.00
N ASN A 440 40.61 76.91 39.15
CA ASN A 440 41.44 77.07 40.38
C ASN A 440 40.97 76.27 41.62
N SER A 441 40.10 75.26 41.49
CA SER A 441 39.73 74.40 42.64
C SER A 441 40.75 73.28 42.95
N GLN A 442 41.68 72.99 42.04
CA GLN A 442 42.79 72.04 42.26
C GLN A 442 44.03 72.72 42.89
N GLN A 443 44.33 73.98 42.56
CA GLN A 443 45.48 74.68 43.15
C GLN A 443 45.25 75.16 44.60
N ALA A 444 44.01 75.48 44.98
CA ALA A 444 43.70 75.86 46.37
C ALA A 444 43.65 74.66 47.32
N THR A 445 43.22 73.48 46.84
CA THR A 445 43.22 72.24 47.64
C THR A 445 44.60 71.61 47.76
N ASP A 446 45.46 71.75 46.73
CA ASP A 446 46.86 71.32 46.80
C ASP A 446 47.71 72.26 47.64
N ASN A 447 47.51 73.58 47.58
CA ASN A 447 48.21 74.53 48.46
C ASN A 447 47.74 74.43 49.93
N LEU A 448 46.47 74.14 50.19
CA LEU A 448 45.99 73.85 51.55
C LEU A 448 46.53 72.52 52.07
N LYS A 449 46.65 71.48 51.23
CA LYS A 449 47.31 70.21 51.59
C LYS A 449 48.79 70.40 51.89
N ILE A 450 49.50 71.21 51.11
CA ILE A 450 50.91 71.56 51.34
C ILE A 450 51.04 72.31 52.67
N ILE A 451 50.23 73.34 52.94
CA ILE A 451 50.29 74.10 54.20
C ILE A 451 49.91 73.22 55.41
N THR A 452 48.91 72.33 55.30
CA THR A 452 48.57 71.40 56.38
C THR A 452 49.65 70.35 56.63
N ASN A 453 50.34 69.88 55.59
CA ASN A 453 51.45 68.93 55.75
C ASN A 453 52.68 69.61 56.37
N THR A 454 53.02 70.83 55.95
CA THR A 454 54.13 71.60 56.54
C THR A 454 53.86 72.00 58.00
N LEU A 455 52.60 72.31 58.37
CA LEU A 455 52.20 72.55 59.77
C LEU A 455 52.22 71.28 60.63
N ARG A 456 52.03 70.11 60.02
CA ARG A 456 52.08 68.81 60.72
C ARG A 456 53.53 68.33 60.98
N GLU A 457 54.47 68.72 60.13
CA GLU A 457 55.91 68.40 60.25
C GLU A 457 56.69 69.42 61.11
N LEU A 458 56.12 70.61 61.35
CA LEU A 458 56.65 71.65 62.24
C LEU A 458 56.88 71.18 63.69
N PRO A 459 55.94 70.50 64.38
CA PRO A 459 56.19 70.00 65.74
C PRO A 459 57.24 68.87 65.80
N GLU A 460 57.45 68.11 64.72
CA GLU A 460 58.49 67.08 64.64
C GLU A 460 59.88 67.69 64.37
N SER A 461 59.94 68.74 63.55
CA SER A 461 61.16 69.52 63.31
C SER A 461 61.58 70.37 64.52
N ILE A 462 60.62 70.85 65.31
CA ILE A 462 60.91 71.55 66.59
C ILE A 462 61.39 70.55 67.66
N LYS A 463 60.86 69.32 67.69
CA LYS A 463 61.36 68.25 68.58
C LYS A 463 62.78 67.77 68.25
N SER A 464 63.17 67.76 66.98
CA SER A 464 64.53 67.37 66.57
C SER A 464 65.58 68.46 66.81
N ILE A 465 65.17 69.72 67.01
CA ILE A 465 66.04 70.85 67.39
C ILE A 465 66.14 70.99 68.92
N ILE A 466 65.16 70.53 69.70
CA ILE A 466 65.16 70.59 71.18
C ILE A 466 65.84 69.36 71.83
N ASN A 467 66.08 68.27 71.07
CA ASN A 467 66.80 67.07 71.53
C ASN A 467 68.19 66.89 70.85
N ARG A 468 68.87 68.01 70.53
CA ARG A 468 70.25 68.01 70.06
C ARG A 468 71.10 69.02 70.80
#